data_AF-A0AAD8YAJ8-F1
#
_entry.id   AF-A0AAD8YAJ8-F1
#
_cell.length_a   1.000
_cell.length_b   1.000
_cell.length_c   1.000
_cell.angle_alpha   90.00
_cell.angle_beta   90.00
_cell.angle_gamma   90.00
#
_symmetry.space_group_name_H-M   'P 1'
#
loop_
_entity.id
_entity.type
_entity.pdbx_description
1 polymer ?
#
loop_
_entity_poly.entity_id
_entity_poly.type
_entity_poly.pdbx_seq_one_letter_code
_entity_poly.pdbx_strand_id
1 'polypeptide(L)'
;MRNGRRIKRPLRRPILSSASRNSTALETIFLIGLVIAVFIAFWLYQLVSILVSSSVGEPGHVVPLPGVPSPGGLLQQHQQQQGQVGQSQAVISAGGLRGKVASSLTGGGFKHYLDIALDLASLEPSEALATMEQNDPFRTNYFDNLLLQKETLLKRTLTIDEIKDIFPCPRLDERITLPDARVEQKAKDFRDGKDGTFLFFQHLRKAGGTNFCSLAEKNLPQKAQPHYYCMPDMGWSGNKNAGYLHSWSNEEIITRMAKQGFRIAGNEWENFAVSRHFDLPAVFATSFRKPLDRALSQFRFECIEDRGCQIKDVHKWWDRRMDLWNVYTKTFADPPVGARNQFKGSEHSKQRREMMATAIDTLSKFHIVLSMEWLAYAAPQVKSILGFNDVSALTTRVRPHITQAKRDDGQEHNSLGSASIKKASWDPKEYLDAAQYKKMSEDLALDEILTEVARRMFLERLVCEDLGGGVPI
;
A
#
# COMPACT_ATOMS: atom_id res chain seq x y z
N MET A 1 -43.95 3.64 49.78
CA MET A 1 -43.21 4.63 50.59
C MET A 1 -42.07 3.94 51.34
N ARG A 2 -40.81 4.13 50.89
CA ARG A 2 -39.59 3.87 51.66
C ARG A 2 -38.51 4.83 51.14
N ASN A 3 -38.13 5.78 51.98
CA ASN A 3 -37.14 6.83 51.71
C ASN A 3 -35.71 6.29 51.87
N GLY A 4 -34.92 6.31 50.80
CA GLY A 4 -33.48 6.07 50.83
C GLY A 4 -32.70 7.36 50.63
N ARG A 5 -32.20 7.96 51.71
CA ARG A 5 -31.30 9.12 51.70
C ARG A 5 -29.93 8.71 51.12
N ARG A 6 -29.51 9.35 50.03
CA ARG A 6 -28.14 9.23 49.48
C ARG A 6 -27.27 10.38 50.01
N ILE A 7 -26.26 10.01 50.80
CA ILE A 7 -25.22 10.91 51.34
C ILE A 7 -24.29 11.33 50.20
N LYS A 8 -24.18 12.64 49.93
CA LYS A 8 -23.15 13.22 49.06
C LYS A 8 -21.88 13.47 49.90
N ARG A 9 -20.77 12.83 49.55
CA ARG A 9 -19.42 13.21 50.04
C ARG A 9 -18.72 14.08 48.98
N PRO A 10 -18.03 15.17 49.36
CA PRO A 10 -17.23 15.95 48.43
C PRO A 10 -15.83 15.33 48.28
N LEU A 11 -15.43 15.00 47.05
CA LEU A 11 -14.04 14.66 46.73
C LEU A 11 -13.30 15.94 46.33
N ARG A 12 -12.55 16.50 47.28
CA ARG A 12 -11.48 17.48 47.02
C ARG A 12 -10.34 16.74 46.30
N ARG A 13 -9.97 17.18 45.09
CA ARG A 13 -8.69 16.82 44.45
C ARG A 13 -7.64 17.88 44.83
N PRO A 14 -6.40 17.49 45.17
CA PRO A 14 -5.31 18.43 45.38
C PRO A 14 -4.79 18.97 44.05
N ILE A 15 -4.47 20.26 44.07
CA ILE A 15 -3.80 21.01 42.99
C ILE A 15 -2.33 20.60 43.00
N LEU A 16 -1.86 19.93 41.95
CA LEU A 16 -0.43 19.76 41.65
C LEU A 16 -0.05 20.77 40.57
N SER A 17 0.41 21.94 41.00
CA SER A 17 0.95 22.97 40.11
C SER A 17 2.21 23.58 40.72
N SER A 18 3.37 22.93 40.57
CA SER A 18 4.69 23.56 40.77
C SER A 18 5.90 22.66 40.44
N ALA A 19 5.90 21.92 39.32
CA ALA A 19 7.06 21.07 38.96
C ALA A 19 7.55 21.20 37.52
N SER A 20 7.11 22.20 36.73
CA SER A 20 7.51 22.30 35.32
C SER A 20 8.34 23.52 34.94
N ARG A 21 8.79 24.35 35.90
CA ARG A 21 9.56 25.58 35.59
C ARG A 21 11.08 25.46 35.68
N ASN A 22 11.63 24.39 36.25
CA ASN A 22 13.09 24.21 36.39
C ASN A 22 13.73 23.21 35.40
N SER A 23 12.94 22.47 34.61
CA SER A 23 13.47 21.47 33.65
C SER A 23 14.04 22.12 32.39
N THR A 24 13.41 23.18 31.90
CA THR A 24 13.79 23.84 30.64
C THR A 24 15.13 24.58 30.72
N ALA A 25 15.50 25.12 31.88
CA ALA A 25 16.78 25.80 32.07
C ALA A 25 17.96 24.81 32.04
N LEU A 26 17.82 23.66 32.70
CA LEU A 26 18.85 22.62 32.73
C LEU A 26 19.04 21.96 31.35
N GLU A 27 17.94 21.70 30.63
CA GLU A 27 18.01 21.19 29.25
C GLU A 27 18.69 22.18 28.30
N THR A 28 18.43 23.48 28.46
CA THR A 28 19.06 24.52 27.62
C THR A 28 20.55 24.63 27.89
N ILE A 29 20.97 24.61 29.17
CA ILE A 29 22.39 24.64 29.55
C ILE A 29 23.11 23.40 29.02
N PHE A 30 22.48 22.22 29.10
CA PHE A 30 23.04 20.99 28.58
C PHE A 30 23.24 21.02 27.07
N LEU A 31 22.25 21.50 26.31
CA LEU A 31 22.34 21.62 24.86
C LEU A 31 23.40 22.64 24.42
N ILE A 32 23.50 23.79 25.09
CA ILE A 32 24.54 24.78 24.82
C ILE A 32 25.94 24.19 25.11
N GLY A 33 26.09 23.47 26.23
CA GLY A 33 27.33 22.78 26.57
C GLY A 33 27.74 21.74 25.52
N LEU A 34 26.79 20.98 25.00
CA LEU A 34 27.03 19.98 23.94
C LEU A 34 27.51 20.65 22.64
N VAL A 35 26.89 21.75 22.22
CA VAL A 35 27.27 22.49 21.00
C VAL A 35 28.69 23.05 21.14
N ILE A 36 29.04 23.62 22.30
CA ILE A 36 30.39 24.12 22.57
C ILE A 36 31.41 22.99 22.52
N ALA A 37 31.11 21.82 23.11
CA ALA A 37 32.01 20.67 23.10
C ALA A 37 32.28 20.15 21.68
N VAL A 38 31.25 20.08 20.82
CA VAL A 38 31.40 19.68 19.41
C VAL A 38 32.25 20.69 18.65
N PHE A 39 32.07 21.98 18.90
CA PHE A 39 32.85 23.03 18.25
C PHE A 39 34.33 22.97 18.64
N ILE A 40 34.62 22.73 19.93
CA ILE A 40 35.99 22.55 20.44
C ILE A 40 36.63 21.31 19.81
N ALA A 41 35.91 20.18 19.74
CA ALA A 41 36.41 18.95 19.13
C ALA A 41 36.72 19.13 17.64
N PHE A 42 35.85 19.81 16.89
CA PHE A 42 36.07 20.12 15.48
C PHE A 42 37.27 21.05 15.29
N TRP A 43 37.41 22.06 16.15
CA TRP A 43 38.54 23.01 16.07
C TRP A 43 39.87 22.32 16.38
N LEU A 44 39.92 21.44 17.39
CA LEU A 44 41.10 20.62 17.69
C LEU A 44 41.45 19.67 16.53
N TYR A 45 40.45 19.06 15.90
CA TYR A 45 40.67 18.20 14.73
C TYR A 45 41.32 18.96 13.57
N GLN A 46 40.82 20.16 13.26
CA GLN A 46 41.42 21.01 12.22
C GLN A 46 42.86 21.42 12.56
N LEU A 47 43.12 21.77 13.83
CA LEU A 47 44.47 22.14 14.28
C LEU A 47 45.45 20.96 14.15
N VAL A 48 45.04 19.75 14.52
CA VAL A 48 45.83 18.53 14.31
C VAL A 48 46.07 18.25 12.82
N SER A 49 45.05 18.42 11.98
CA SER A 49 45.18 18.22 10.53
C SER A 49 46.21 19.17 9.90
N ILE A 50 46.27 20.42 10.35
CA ILE A 50 47.25 21.41 9.89
C ILE A 50 48.67 21.03 10.34
N LEU A 51 48.82 20.59 11.60
CA LEU A 51 50.11 20.15 12.14
C LEU A 51 50.63 18.90 11.42
N VAL A 52 49.75 17.96 11.05
CA VAL A 52 50.12 16.75 10.31
C VAL A 52 50.48 17.05 8.85
N SER A 53 49.81 18.02 8.22
CA SER A 53 50.04 18.37 6.81
C SER A 53 51.32 19.18 6.57
N SER A 54 51.98 19.66 7.63
CA SER A 54 53.17 20.51 7.54
C SER A 54 54.50 19.74 7.48
N SER A 55 54.48 18.40 7.45
CA SER A 55 55.70 17.57 7.58
C SER A 55 56.08 16.72 6.36
N VAL A 56 55.43 16.91 5.20
CA VAL A 56 55.76 16.13 3.99
C VAL A 56 56.34 17.05 2.91
N GLY A 57 57.67 17.00 2.78
CA GLY A 57 58.42 17.66 1.72
C GLY A 57 58.21 17.00 0.35
N GLU A 58 58.33 17.82 -0.69
CA GLU A 58 58.24 17.47 -2.12
C GLU A 58 59.22 16.36 -2.55
N PRO A 59 58.93 15.70 -3.69
CA PRO A 59 59.69 16.08 -4.88
C PRO A 59 58.92 16.07 -6.21
N GLY A 60 59.25 17.04 -7.08
CA GLY A 60 59.78 16.73 -8.41
C GLY A 60 58.83 16.74 -9.62
N HIS A 61 58.90 17.81 -10.40
CA HIS A 61 58.41 17.98 -11.78
C HIS A 61 58.96 16.95 -12.79
N VAL A 62 58.12 16.47 -13.73
CA VAL A 62 58.49 16.22 -15.15
C VAL A 62 57.31 16.55 -16.10
N VAL A 63 57.68 17.14 -17.23
CA VAL A 63 56.93 17.78 -18.34
C VAL A 63 56.35 16.76 -19.36
N PRO A 64 55.35 17.12 -20.20
CA PRO A 64 54.52 16.19 -21.00
C PRO A 64 54.91 16.13 -22.50
N LEU A 65 54.33 15.20 -23.28
CA LEU A 65 53.92 15.38 -24.69
C LEU A 65 53.15 14.15 -25.29
N PRO A 66 52.43 14.30 -26.42
CA PRO A 66 51.28 13.49 -26.87
C PRO A 66 51.48 12.67 -28.16
N GLY A 67 50.51 11.80 -28.49
CA GLY A 67 50.09 11.53 -29.89
C GLY A 67 49.74 10.09 -30.30
N VAL A 68 48.47 9.90 -30.77
CA VAL A 68 47.98 9.24 -32.03
C VAL A 68 48.40 7.76 -32.37
N PRO A 69 47.70 6.95 -33.22
CA PRO A 69 46.29 6.52 -33.38
C PRO A 69 46.08 4.96 -33.40
N SER A 70 44.85 4.51 -33.70
CA SER A 70 44.39 3.12 -33.98
C SER A 70 45.13 2.35 -35.10
N PRO A 71 45.00 1.00 -35.11
CA PRO A 71 44.18 0.26 -36.11
C PRO A 71 43.40 -0.93 -35.44
N GLY A 72 42.42 -1.66 -35.98
CA GLY A 72 41.96 -1.97 -37.34
C GLY A 72 41.86 -3.50 -37.53
N GLY A 73 40.68 -4.03 -37.94
CA GLY A 73 40.46 -5.41 -38.47
C GLY A 73 40.21 -6.53 -37.42
N LEU A 74 39.49 -7.64 -37.65
CA LEU A 74 38.90 -8.33 -38.82
C LEU A 74 37.96 -9.48 -38.33
N LEU A 75 36.92 -9.82 -39.12
CA LEU A 75 36.28 -11.14 -39.45
C LEU A 75 36.06 -12.20 -38.34
N GLN A 76 34.94 -12.93 -38.20
CA GLN A 76 34.32 -13.94 -39.10
C GLN A 76 33.06 -14.50 -38.34
N GLN A 77 31.81 -14.52 -38.84
CA GLN A 77 31.11 -15.47 -39.73
C GLN A 77 31.01 -16.96 -39.27
N HIS A 78 29.83 -17.41 -38.80
CA HIS A 78 29.23 -18.76 -38.94
C HIS A 78 27.73 -18.74 -38.50
N GLN A 79 26.76 -18.77 -39.42
CA GLN A 79 25.92 -19.91 -39.86
C GLN A 79 25.27 -20.74 -38.72
N GLN A 80 23.95 -20.61 -38.48
CA GLN A 80 22.82 -21.34 -39.10
C GLN A 80 22.90 -22.88 -39.01
N GLN A 81 22.01 -23.47 -38.20
CA GLN A 81 21.38 -24.76 -38.53
C GLN A 81 20.00 -24.88 -37.85
N GLN A 82 19.03 -25.27 -38.68
CA GLN A 82 17.66 -25.65 -38.35
C GLN A 82 17.62 -27.05 -37.71
N GLY A 83 16.59 -27.30 -36.91
CA GLY A 83 16.18 -28.65 -36.50
C GLY A 83 14.75 -28.65 -35.99
N GLN A 84 13.79 -28.99 -36.85
CA GLN A 84 12.44 -29.40 -36.49
C GLN A 84 12.44 -30.76 -35.78
N VAL A 85 11.33 -31.02 -35.08
CA VAL A 85 10.62 -32.31 -34.84
C VAL A 85 10.33 -32.49 -33.34
N GLY A 86 9.05 -32.70 -33.02
CA GLY A 86 8.64 -33.25 -31.72
C GLY A 86 7.26 -32.84 -31.24
N GLN A 87 6.21 -33.22 -31.96
CA GLN A 87 4.86 -33.33 -31.39
C GLN A 87 4.90 -34.27 -30.18
N SER A 88 4.31 -33.87 -29.06
CA SER A 88 3.79 -34.79 -28.05
C SER A 88 2.61 -34.14 -27.34
N GLN A 89 1.42 -34.54 -27.81
CA GLN A 89 0.17 -34.44 -27.08
C GLN A 89 0.28 -35.33 -25.84
N ALA A 90 0.24 -34.74 -24.66
CA ALA A 90 -0.08 -35.45 -23.43
C ALA A 90 -1.49 -35.05 -23.00
N VAL A 91 -2.44 -35.90 -23.36
CA VAL A 91 -3.80 -35.95 -22.83
C VAL A 91 -3.68 -36.34 -21.36
N ILE A 92 -3.94 -35.39 -20.45
CA ILE A 92 -4.20 -35.71 -19.04
C ILE A 92 -5.71 -35.63 -18.85
N SER A 93 -6.30 -36.82 -18.77
CA SER A 93 -7.70 -37.07 -18.44
C SER A 93 -8.02 -36.51 -17.05
N ALA A 94 -8.82 -35.44 -17.01
CA ALA A 94 -9.47 -34.97 -15.79
C ALA A 94 -10.63 -35.92 -15.43
N GLY A 95 -10.42 -36.72 -14.40
CA GLY A 95 -11.46 -37.49 -13.72
C GLY A 95 -12.46 -36.55 -13.05
N GLY A 96 -13.74 -36.90 -13.15
CA GLY A 96 -14.84 -35.97 -12.94
C GLY A 96 -15.03 -35.47 -11.51
N LEU A 97 -15.42 -34.21 -11.41
CA LEU A 97 -16.33 -33.73 -10.39
C LEU A 97 -17.51 -33.03 -11.09
N ARG A 98 -18.63 -33.75 -11.10
CA ARG A 98 -19.96 -33.24 -11.40
C ARG A 98 -20.34 -32.21 -10.34
N GLY A 99 -20.48 -30.95 -10.76
CA GLY A 99 -21.17 -29.91 -10.00
C GLY A 99 -21.65 -28.84 -10.97
N LYS A 100 -22.94 -28.85 -11.28
CA LYS A 100 -23.60 -27.93 -12.22
C LYS A 100 -23.33 -26.47 -11.85
N VAL A 101 -22.55 -25.77 -12.65
CA VAL A 101 -22.62 -24.30 -12.79
C VAL A 101 -22.84 -24.01 -14.27
N ALA A 102 -24.11 -24.05 -14.68
CA ALA A 102 -24.56 -23.71 -16.02
C ALA A 102 -25.78 -22.78 -15.90
N SER A 103 -25.51 -21.48 -15.77
CA SER A 103 -26.37 -20.31 -16.06
C SER A 103 -25.61 -19.07 -15.54
N SER A 104 -25.29 -17.99 -16.25
CA SER A 104 -25.89 -17.35 -17.42
C SER A 104 -24.83 -16.61 -18.26
N LEU A 105 -24.73 -16.91 -19.56
CA LEU A 105 -23.79 -16.31 -20.52
C LEU A 105 -24.20 -14.90 -21.01
N THR A 106 -24.89 -14.10 -20.19
CA THR A 106 -25.29 -12.72 -20.53
C THR A 106 -24.86 -11.68 -19.50
N GLY A 107 -24.16 -12.08 -18.45
CA GLY A 107 -23.47 -11.16 -17.56
C GLY A 107 -22.05 -10.96 -18.04
N GLY A 108 -21.67 -9.75 -18.43
CA GLY A 108 -20.28 -9.44 -18.79
C GLY A 108 -19.29 -9.71 -17.64
N GLY A 109 -18.00 -9.39 -17.87
CA GLY A 109 -16.90 -9.79 -17.00
C GLY A 109 -17.07 -9.41 -15.53
N PHE A 110 -17.56 -8.19 -15.23
CA PHE A 110 -17.82 -7.79 -13.85
C PHE A 110 -18.79 -8.71 -13.11
N LYS A 111 -19.91 -9.08 -13.73
CA LYS A 111 -20.89 -9.97 -13.09
C LYS A 111 -20.28 -11.34 -12.82
N HIS A 112 -19.52 -11.89 -13.77
CA HIS A 112 -18.86 -13.18 -13.61
C HIS A 112 -17.91 -13.20 -12.40
N TYR A 113 -17.02 -12.20 -12.29
CA TYR A 113 -16.09 -12.13 -11.16
C TYR A 113 -16.76 -11.75 -9.84
N LEU A 114 -17.83 -10.95 -9.89
CA LEU A 114 -18.67 -10.71 -8.72
C LEU A 114 -19.27 -12.02 -8.23
N ASP A 115 -19.92 -12.80 -9.10
CA ASP A 115 -20.52 -14.09 -8.75
C ASP A 115 -19.47 -15.03 -8.12
N ILE A 116 -18.26 -15.12 -8.68
CA ILE A 116 -17.13 -15.87 -8.09
C ILE A 116 -16.81 -15.38 -6.67
N ALA A 117 -16.65 -14.07 -6.47
CA ALA A 117 -16.30 -13.51 -5.17
C ALA A 117 -17.42 -13.73 -4.13
N LEU A 118 -18.69 -13.68 -4.56
CA LEU A 118 -19.83 -13.98 -3.71
C LEU A 118 -19.91 -15.46 -3.35
N ASP A 119 -19.63 -16.35 -4.29
CA ASP A 119 -19.58 -17.78 -4.03
C ASP A 119 -18.47 -18.11 -3.02
N LEU A 120 -17.27 -17.55 -3.19
CA LEU A 120 -16.18 -17.67 -2.23
C LEU A 120 -16.55 -17.10 -0.84
N ALA A 121 -17.18 -15.92 -0.79
CA ALA A 121 -17.61 -15.31 0.47
C ALA A 121 -18.71 -16.13 1.17
N SER A 122 -19.44 -16.97 0.45
CA SER A 122 -20.49 -17.84 1.00
C SER A 122 -19.94 -19.07 1.73
N LEU A 123 -18.74 -19.53 1.35
CA LEU A 123 -18.08 -20.70 1.94
C LEU A 123 -17.59 -20.43 3.37
N GLU A 124 -17.19 -21.49 4.07
CA GLU A 124 -16.40 -21.33 5.29
C GLU A 124 -15.02 -20.74 4.97
N PRO A 125 -14.39 -19.98 5.89
CA PRO A 125 -13.11 -19.33 5.63
C PRO A 125 -12.01 -20.27 5.12
N SER A 126 -11.88 -21.46 5.72
CA SER A 126 -10.89 -22.45 5.30
C SER A 126 -11.15 -22.99 3.89
N GLU A 127 -12.41 -23.21 3.54
CA GLU A 127 -12.83 -23.69 2.22
C GLU A 127 -12.63 -22.62 1.16
N ALA A 128 -12.95 -21.35 1.46
CA ALA A 128 -12.72 -20.21 0.58
C ALA A 128 -11.22 -20.06 0.26
N LEU A 129 -10.36 -20.11 1.27
CA LEU A 129 -8.90 -20.02 1.12
C LEU A 129 -8.35 -21.18 0.28
N ALA A 130 -8.77 -22.42 0.57
CA ALA A 130 -8.37 -23.59 -0.19
C ALA A 130 -8.82 -23.51 -1.66
N THR A 131 -10.05 -23.03 -1.90
CA THR A 131 -10.59 -22.84 -3.25
C THR A 131 -9.79 -21.79 -4.03
N MET A 132 -9.40 -20.68 -3.39
CA MET A 132 -8.56 -19.66 -4.01
C MET A 132 -7.15 -20.17 -4.32
N GLU A 133 -6.53 -20.91 -3.41
CA GLU A 133 -5.20 -21.50 -3.60
C GLU A 133 -5.19 -22.54 -4.72
N GLN A 134 -6.23 -23.38 -4.80
CA GLN A 134 -6.32 -24.46 -5.80
C GLN A 134 -6.69 -23.95 -7.19
N ASN A 135 -7.66 -23.03 -7.29
CA ASN A 135 -8.27 -22.67 -8.57
C ASN A 135 -7.78 -21.33 -9.13
N ASP A 136 -7.14 -20.49 -8.30
CA ASP A 136 -6.69 -19.13 -8.64
C ASP A 136 -7.70 -18.37 -9.53
N PRO A 137 -8.95 -18.19 -9.06
CA PRO A 137 -10.05 -17.79 -9.94
C PRO A 137 -9.84 -16.38 -10.54
N PHE A 138 -9.02 -15.54 -9.91
CA PHE A 138 -8.67 -14.20 -10.39
C PHE A 138 -7.38 -14.16 -11.23
N ARG A 139 -6.67 -15.31 -11.34
CA ARG A 139 -5.37 -15.48 -12.03
C ARG A 139 -4.23 -14.62 -11.49
N THR A 140 -4.37 -14.15 -10.26
CA THR A 140 -3.47 -13.22 -9.60
C THR A 140 -2.30 -13.96 -8.95
N ASN A 141 -2.49 -15.20 -8.49
CA ASN A 141 -1.40 -16.03 -7.97
C ASN A 141 -0.49 -16.57 -9.08
N TYR A 142 -1.08 -17.00 -10.20
CA TYR A 142 -0.35 -17.40 -11.40
C TYR A 142 0.54 -16.26 -11.91
N PHE A 143 -0.03 -15.05 -12.01
CA PHE A 143 0.74 -13.85 -12.37
C PHE A 143 1.87 -13.58 -11.38
N ASP A 144 1.60 -13.58 -10.06
CA ASP A 144 2.60 -13.30 -9.01
C ASP A 144 3.78 -14.28 -9.09
N ASN A 145 3.50 -15.58 -9.28
CA ASN A 145 4.52 -16.61 -9.38
C ASN A 145 5.40 -16.45 -10.63
N LEU A 146 4.80 -16.21 -11.80
CA LEU A 146 5.55 -15.99 -13.04
C LEU A 146 6.36 -14.69 -12.99
N LEU A 147 5.78 -13.62 -12.43
CA LEU A 147 6.46 -12.35 -12.22
C LEU A 147 7.71 -12.55 -11.36
N LEU A 148 7.57 -13.17 -10.18
CA LEU A 148 8.68 -13.46 -9.27
C LEU A 148 9.76 -14.33 -9.94
N GLN A 149 9.36 -15.35 -10.70
CA GLN A 149 10.29 -16.21 -11.44
C GLN A 149 11.09 -15.40 -12.47
N LYS A 150 10.42 -14.59 -13.30
CA LYS A 150 11.09 -13.79 -14.34
C LYS A 150 11.97 -12.69 -13.73
N GLU A 151 11.49 -11.97 -12.73
CA GLU A 151 12.28 -10.94 -12.02
C GLU A 151 13.54 -11.54 -11.37
N THR A 152 13.42 -12.72 -10.76
CA THR A 152 14.55 -13.43 -10.14
C THR A 152 15.58 -13.85 -11.19
N LEU A 153 15.13 -14.38 -12.33
CA LEU A 153 15.99 -14.80 -13.43
C LEU A 153 16.72 -13.61 -14.07
N LEU A 154 15.98 -12.52 -14.34
CA LEU A 154 16.49 -11.33 -15.03
C LEU A 154 17.21 -10.36 -14.10
N LYS A 155 17.01 -10.47 -12.79
CA LYS A 155 17.54 -9.57 -11.75
C LYS A 155 17.16 -8.08 -11.99
N ARG A 156 15.95 -7.85 -12.51
CA ARG A 156 15.35 -6.53 -12.73
C ARG A 156 13.82 -6.63 -12.74
N THR A 157 13.14 -5.49 -12.62
CA THR A 157 11.71 -5.36 -12.94
C THR A 157 11.45 -5.64 -14.43
N LEU A 158 10.23 -6.09 -14.74
CA LEU A 158 9.77 -6.29 -16.11
C LEU A 158 9.36 -4.97 -16.79
N THR A 159 9.41 -4.93 -18.11
CA THR A 159 8.75 -3.88 -18.89
C THR A 159 7.25 -4.14 -18.97
N ILE A 160 6.46 -3.14 -19.39
CA ILE A 160 5.01 -3.33 -19.59
C ILE A 160 4.72 -4.39 -20.65
N ASP A 161 5.51 -4.48 -21.71
CA ASP A 161 5.34 -5.51 -22.74
C ASP A 161 5.60 -6.91 -22.18
N GLU A 162 6.64 -7.07 -21.36
CA GLU A 162 6.92 -8.34 -20.67
C GLU A 162 5.84 -8.72 -19.65
N ILE A 163 5.14 -7.73 -19.07
CA ILE A 163 3.96 -7.95 -18.21
C ILE A 163 2.76 -8.39 -19.05
N LYS A 164 2.53 -7.76 -20.20
CA LYS A 164 1.47 -8.14 -21.16
C LYS A 164 1.65 -9.59 -21.64
N ASP A 165 2.88 -10.09 -21.74
CA ASP A 165 3.16 -11.50 -22.05
C ASP A 165 2.71 -12.48 -20.94
N ILE A 166 2.72 -12.05 -19.67
CA ILE A 166 2.29 -12.88 -18.54
C ILE A 166 0.78 -12.74 -18.31
N PHE A 167 0.27 -11.52 -18.43
CA PHE A 167 -1.12 -11.16 -18.23
C PHE A 167 -1.59 -10.29 -19.40
N PRO A 168 -2.07 -10.88 -20.50
CA PRO A 168 -2.60 -10.12 -21.62
C PRO A 168 -3.90 -9.42 -21.21
N CYS A 169 -4.21 -8.29 -21.87
CA CYS A 169 -5.49 -7.63 -21.66
C CYS A 169 -6.65 -8.61 -21.95
N PRO A 170 -7.54 -8.89 -20.97
CA PRO A 170 -8.65 -9.82 -21.17
C PRO A 170 -9.64 -9.30 -22.21
N ARG A 171 -10.46 -10.20 -22.77
CA ARG A 171 -11.54 -9.80 -23.68
C ARG A 171 -12.57 -8.93 -22.93
N LEU A 172 -13.33 -8.09 -23.64
CA LEU A 172 -14.27 -7.16 -23.01
C LEU A 172 -15.29 -7.86 -22.08
N ASP A 173 -15.74 -9.07 -22.45
CA ASP A 173 -16.65 -9.91 -21.69
C ASP A 173 -15.99 -10.64 -20.50
N GLU A 174 -14.68 -10.51 -20.32
CA GLU A 174 -13.86 -11.14 -19.28
C GLU A 174 -13.21 -10.13 -18.33
N ARG A 175 -13.62 -8.85 -18.37
CA ARG A 175 -13.02 -7.80 -17.56
C ARG A 175 -13.82 -7.50 -16.31
N ILE A 176 -13.19 -7.62 -15.14
CA ILE A 176 -13.79 -7.17 -13.88
C ILE A 176 -13.93 -5.65 -13.83
N THR A 177 -13.17 -4.94 -14.65
CA THR A 177 -13.17 -3.47 -14.70
C THR A 177 -14.26 -2.89 -15.61
N LEU A 178 -15.08 -3.74 -16.26
CA LEU A 178 -16.14 -3.30 -17.18
C LEU A 178 -17.54 -3.76 -16.74
N PRO A 179 -18.56 -2.86 -16.76
CA PRO A 179 -18.48 -1.48 -17.22
C PRO A 179 -17.63 -0.60 -16.29
N ASP A 180 -16.91 0.36 -16.87
CA ASP A 180 -16.06 1.25 -16.08
C ASP A 180 -16.94 2.20 -15.25
N ALA A 181 -16.94 2.00 -13.93
CA ALA A 181 -17.74 2.77 -13.00
C ALA A 181 -17.06 4.08 -12.55
N ARG A 182 -15.85 4.37 -13.04
CA ARG A 182 -15.10 5.58 -12.70
C ARG A 182 -15.71 6.82 -13.37
N VAL A 183 -15.60 7.96 -12.69
CA VAL A 183 -16.02 9.26 -13.25
C VAL A 183 -14.80 9.99 -13.81
N GLU A 184 -14.43 9.70 -15.05
CA GLU A 184 -13.22 10.24 -15.71
C GLU A 184 -13.10 11.77 -15.65
N GLN A 185 -14.22 12.49 -15.63
CA GLN A 185 -14.22 13.94 -15.49
C GLN A 185 -13.53 14.41 -14.19
N LYS A 186 -13.63 13.65 -13.09
CA LYS A 186 -12.96 14.01 -11.83
C LYS A 186 -11.45 13.87 -11.94
N ALA A 187 -10.97 12.83 -12.61
CA ALA A 187 -9.55 12.64 -12.89
C ALA A 187 -9.01 13.76 -13.78
N LYS A 188 -9.75 14.11 -14.85
CA LYS A 188 -9.41 15.23 -15.73
C LYS A 188 -9.38 16.56 -14.98
N ASP A 189 -10.44 16.90 -14.25
CA ASP A 189 -10.52 18.16 -13.50
C ASP A 189 -9.35 18.31 -12.49
N PHE A 190 -8.97 17.21 -11.83
CA PHE A 190 -7.81 17.19 -10.94
C PHE A 190 -6.49 17.42 -11.69
N ARG A 191 -6.26 16.74 -12.81
CA ARG A 191 -5.05 16.94 -13.63
C ARG A 191 -4.93 18.37 -14.15
N ASP A 192 -6.04 18.93 -14.60
CA ASP A 192 -6.13 20.29 -15.14
C ASP A 192 -6.00 21.37 -14.05
N GLY A 193 -5.93 20.97 -12.77
CA GLY A 193 -5.77 21.89 -11.66
C GLY A 193 -7.00 22.73 -11.37
N LYS A 194 -8.20 22.23 -11.71
CA LYS A 194 -9.46 22.93 -11.47
C LYS A 194 -9.65 23.20 -9.98
N ASP A 195 -9.99 24.44 -9.66
CA ASP A 195 -10.20 24.87 -8.28
C ASP A 195 -11.21 24.00 -7.52
N GLY A 196 -10.89 23.69 -6.27
CA GLY A 196 -11.72 22.87 -5.40
C GLY A 196 -11.63 21.35 -5.64
N THR A 197 -10.89 20.90 -6.66
CA THR A 197 -10.65 19.46 -6.87
C THR A 197 -9.45 18.94 -6.08
N PHE A 198 -9.54 17.69 -5.61
CA PHE A 198 -8.50 17.09 -4.78
C PHE A 198 -8.42 15.57 -4.91
N LEU A 199 -7.34 14.99 -4.41
CA LEU A 199 -7.14 13.55 -4.30
C LEU A 199 -7.68 13.07 -2.96
N PHE A 200 -8.66 12.17 -2.97
CA PHE A 200 -9.15 11.47 -1.78
C PHE A 200 -8.46 10.11 -1.69
N PHE A 201 -7.61 9.93 -0.69
CA PHE A 201 -6.94 8.67 -0.43
C PHE A 201 -7.62 7.91 0.71
N GLN A 202 -8.24 6.78 0.41
CA GLN A 202 -8.73 5.86 1.44
C GLN A 202 -7.53 5.09 1.99
N HIS A 203 -7.02 5.55 3.14
CA HIS A 203 -5.80 5.04 3.74
C HIS A 203 -6.09 3.81 4.61
N LEU A 204 -5.75 2.63 4.08
CA LEU A 204 -5.86 1.36 4.80
C LEU A 204 -4.61 1.11 5.66
N ARG A 205 -4.81 0.56 6.86
CA ARG A 205 -3.72 0.27 7.82
C ARG A 205 -2.63 -0.58 7.15
N LYS A 206 -1.39 -0.07 7.16
CA LYS A 206 -0.17 -0.77 6.67
C LYS A 206 -0.23 -1.23 5.21
N ALA A 207 -1.07 -0.58 4.41
CA ALA A 207 -1.21 -0.86 2.99
C ALA A 207 -0.49 0.18 2.11
N GLY A 208 0.57 0.83 2.62
CA GLY A 208 1.42 1.72 1.82
C GLY A 208 1.09 3.21 1.83
N GLY A 209 0.33 3.72 2.81
CA GLY A 209 0.00 5.15 2.86
C GLY A 209 1.22 6.07 2.93
N THR A 210 2.34 5.63 3.53
CA THR A 210 3.59 6.42 3.53
C THR A 210 4.16 6.59 2.12
N ASN A 211 4.17 5.53 1.30
CA ASN A 211 4.58 5.62 -0.10
C ASN A 211 3.67 6.57 -0.89
N PHE A 212 2.36 6.48 -0.67
CA PHE A 212 1.40 7.32 -1.36
C PHE A 212 1.54 8.80 -0.99
N CYS A 213 1.78 9.12 0.28
CA CYS A 213 2.02 10.50 0.66
C CYS A 213 3.35 11.02 0.10
N SER A 214 4.44 10.24 0.16
CA SER A 214 5.70 10.65 -0.49
C SER A 214 5.56 10.84 -2.00
N LEU A 215 4.66 10.09 -2.66
CA LEU A 215 4.31 10.32 -4.05
C LEU A 215 3.60 11.67 -4.23
N ALA A 216 2.63 12.00 -3.38
CA ALA A 216 1.96 13.30 -3.41
C ALA A 216 2.94 14.46 -3.12
N GLU A 217 3.84 14.30 -2.15
CA GLU A 217 4.84 15.30 -1.74
C GLU A 217 5.73 15.75 -2.89
N LYS A 218 6.09 14.81 -3.77
CA LYS A 218 6.93 15.05 -4.95
C LYS A 218 6.20 15.72 -6.11
N ASN A 219 4.86 15.66 -6.15
CA ASN A 219 4.08 16.08 -7.31
C ASN A 219 3.12 17.24 -7.03
N LEU A 220 2.84 17.54 -5.76
CA LEU A 220 1.99 18.66 -5.36
C LEU A 220 2.84 19.75 -4.68
N PRO A 221 2.46 21.04 -4.79
CA PRO A 221 3.10 22.10 -4.03
C PRO A 221 3.07 21.80 -2.52
N GLN A 222 4.13 22.15 -1.77
CA GLN A 222 4.19 21.88 -0.33
C GLN A 222 3.01 22.50 0.43
N LYS A 223 2.58 23.71 0.06
CA LYS A 223 1.40 24.39 0.63
C LYS A 223 0.07 23.72 0.27
N ALA A 224 0.05 22.89 -0.77
CA ALA A 224 -1.14 22.19 -1.24
C ALA A 224 -1.34 20.83 -0.56
N GLN A 225 -0.56 20.53 0.48
CA GLN A 225 -0.60 19.26 1.19
C GLN A 225 -0.67 19.49 2.71
N PRO A 226 -1.50 18.72 3.42
CA PRO A 226 -1.46 18.69 4.87
C PRO A 226 -0.11 18.18 5.38
N HIS A 227 0.40 18.75 6.49
CA HIS A 227 1.71 18.38 7.05
C HIS A 227 1.77 16.94 7.59
N TYR A 228 0.66 16.41 8.10
CA TYR A 228 0.63 15.08 8.72
C TYR A 228 0.36 14.00 7.67
N TYR A 229 1.40 13.49 7.00
CA TYR A 229 1.30 12.40 6.02
C TYR A 229 0.20 12.62 4.95
N CYS A 230 0.07 13.86 4.45
CA CYS A 230 -0.95 14.21 3.47
C CYS A 230 -2.40 14.03 3.98
N MET A 231 -2.57 13.93 5.30
CA MET A 231 -3.84 13.79 6.00
C MET A 231 -4.13 15.04 6.85
N PRO A 232 -5.40 15.41 7.01
CA PRO A 232 -5.82 16.44 7.96
C PRO A 232 -5.17 16.24 9.33
N ASP A 233 -4.52 17.25 9.89
CA ASP A 233 -3.89 17.14 11.21
C ASP A 233 -4.90 17.31 12.37
N MET A 234 -4.42 17.27 13.61
CA MET A 234 -5.29 17.48 14.78
C MET A 234 -5.95 18.87 14.76
N GLY A 235 -5.28 19.90 14.23
CA GLY A 235 -5.78 21.26 14.13
C GLY A 235 -7.01 21.37 13.23
N TRP A 236 -7.10 20.53 12.19
CA TRP A 236 -8.30 20.43 11.35
C TRP A 236 -9.51 19.97 12.14
N SER A 237 -9.34 19.01 13.03
CA SER A 237 -10.43 18.42 13.83
C SER A 237 -10.80 19.20 15.10
N GLY A 238 -10.22 20.39 15.32
CA GLY A 238 -10.33 21.08 16.60
C GLY A 238 -9.75 20.24 17.76
N ASN A 239 -8.63 19.55 17.49
CA ASN A 239 -7.93 18.63 18.39
C ASN A 239 -8.72 17.36 18.78
N LYS A 240 -9.67 16.93 17.95
CA LYS A 240 -10.47 15.73 18.25
C LYS A 240 -9.90 14.47 17.60
N ASN A 241 -9.60 14.50 16.30
CA ASN A 241 -9.28 13.33 15.45
C ASN A 241 -8.58 13.75 14.14
N ALA A 242 -7.25 13.65 14.03
CA ALA A 242 -6.50 13.87 12.77
C ALA A 242 -6.76 12.75 11.75
N GLY A 243 -7.02 13.07 10.48
CA GLY A 243 -7.14 12.07 9.40
C GLY A 243 -8.50 11.37 9.26
N TYR A 244 -9.48 11.67 10.11
CA TYR A 244 -10.78 10.97 10.14
C TYR A 244 -11.89 11.74 9.39
N LEU A 245 -11.90 11.66 8.05
CA LEU A 245 -12.89 12.34 7.20
C LEU A 245 -14.32 11.79 7.35
N HIS A 246 -14.48 10.57 7.87
CA HIS A 246 -15.79 9.99 8.14
C HIS A 246 -16.68 10.89 9.03
N SER A 247 -16.09 11.64 9.95
CA SER A 247 -16.81 12.47 10.91
C SER A 247 -17.35 13.80 10.33
N TRP A 248 -16.98 14.15 9.09
CA TRP A 248 -17.29 15.45 8.49
C TRP A 248 -18.27 15.32 7.34
N SER A 249 -19.14 16.31 7.16
CA SER A 249 -19.97 16.41 5.97
C SER A 249 -19.14 16.69 4.72
N ASN A 250 -19.70 16.47 3.54
CA ASN A 250 -18.99 16.77 2.29
C ASN A 250 -18.74 18.29 2.14
N GLU A 251 -19.70 19.12 2.55
CA GLU A 251 -19.59 20.57 2.53
C GLU A 251 -18.44 21.04 3.41
N GLU A 252 -18.25 20.43 4.59
CA GLU A 252 -17.14 20.72 5.50
C GLU A 252 -15.79 20.35 4.87
N ILE A 253 -15.70 19.18 4.25
CA ILE A 253 -14.50 18.73 3.54
C ILE A 253 -14.17 19.71 2.42
N ILE A 254 -15.11 19.99 1.53
CA ILE A 254 -14.92 20.89 0.38
C ILE A 254 -14.48 22.28 0.84
N THR A 255 -15.19 22.87 1.81
CA THR A 255 -14.89 24.20 2.35
C THR A 255 -13.48 24.27 2.91
N ARG A 256 -13.05 23.24 3.63
CA ARG A 256 -11.72 23.21 4.26
C ARG A 256 -10.60 22.96 3.27
N MET A 257 -10.82 22.11 2.25
CA MET A 257 -9.87 21.92 1.16
C MET A 257 -9.66 23.23 0.41
N ALA A 258 -10.73 23.93 0.05
CA ALA A 258 -10.68 25.22 -0.63
C ALA A 258 -10.01 26.30 0.23
N LYS A 259 -10.43 26.47 1.49
CA LYS A 259 -9.89 27.49 2.40
C LYS A 259 -8.38 27.37 2.63
N GLN A 260 -7.88 26.13 2.68
CA GLN A 260 -6.47 25.86 2.96
C GLN A 260 -5.64 25.66 1.69
N GLY A 261 -6.28 25.63 0.52
CA GLY A 261 -5.60 25.40 -0.77
C GLY A 261 -5.05 23.98 -0.91
N PHE A 262 -5.60 23.02 -0.18
CA PHE A 262 -5.12 21.64 -0.22
C PHE A 262 -5.68 20.86 -1.40
N ARG A 263 -4.86 19.96 -1.94
CA ARG A 263 -5.16 19.13 -3.11
C ARG A 263 -5.13 17.63 -2.81
N ILE A 264 -4.97 17.25 -1.55
CA ILE A 264 -5.03 15.86 -1.09
C ILE A 264 -5.67 15.79 0.29
N ALA A 265 -6.51 14.78 0.51
CA ALA A 265 -7.10 14.44 1.79
C ALA A 265 -7.08 12.93 1.96
N GLY A 266 -6.74 12.45 3.16
CA GLY A 266 -6.80 11.03 3.52
C GLY A 266 -7.95 10.73 4.48
N ASN A 267 -8.67 9.64 4.25
CA ASN A 267 -9.56 9.03 5.25
C ASN A 267 -8.84 7.83 5.87
N GLU A 268 -8.43 7.98 7.12
CA GLU A 268 -7.55 7.02 7.79
C GLU A 268 -8.34 5.99 8.59
N TRP A 269 -8.19 4.72 8.20
CA TRP A 269 -8.60 3.54 8.98
C TRP A 269 -10.08 3.43 9.33
N GLU A 270 -10.92 4.27 8.74
CA GLU A 270 -12.37 4.30 8.89
C GLU A 270 -13.07 3.77 7.65
N ASN A 271 -14.33 3.41 7.83
CA ASN A 271 -15.20 3.00 6.74
C ASN A 271 -15.40 4.14 5.72
N PHE A 272 -15.40 3.76 4.45
CA PHE A 272 -15.72 4.65 3.35
C PHE A 272 -17.24 4.87 3.30
N ALA A 273 -17.68 6.13 3.31
CA ALA A 273 -19.11 6.45 3.35
C ALA A 273 -19.66 6.56 1.92
N VAL A 274 -19.98 5.41 1.31
CA VAL A 274 -20.41 5.30 -0.11
C VAL A 274 -21.49 6.31 -0.49
N SER A 275 -22.51 6.45 0.37
CA SER A 275 -23.67 7.32 0.17
C SER A 275 -23.37 8.82 0.07
N ARG A 276 -22.14 9.25 0.39
CA ARG A 276 -21.76 10.66 0.31
C ARG A 276 -20.37 10.87 -0.28
N HIS A 277 -19.37 10.05 0.04
CA HIS A 277 -17.99 10.34 -0.34
C HIS A 277 -17.84 10.42 -1.85
N PHE A 278 -18.56 9.61 -2.62
CA PHE A 278 -18.55 9.69 -4.09
C PHE A 278 -19.14 10.98 -4.67
N ASP A 279 -19.82 11.83 -3.89
CA ASP A 279 -20.28 13.15 -4.35
C ASP A 279 -19.20 14.22 -4.26
N LEU A 280 -18.08 13.94 -3.58
CA LEU A 280 -16.97 14.88 -3.49
C LEU A 280 -16.34 15.13 -4.88
N PRO A 281 -15.84 16.35 -5.16
CA PRO A 281 -15.11 16.67 -6.39
C PRO A 281 -13.67 16.11 -6.33
N ALA A 282 -13.56 14.81 -6.11
CA ALA A 282 -12.29 14.16 -5.80
C ALA A 282 -11.98 12.96 -6.70
N VAL A 283 -10.69 12.77 -6.93
CA VAL A 283 -10.16 11.51 -7.48
C VAL A 283 -9.97 10.54 -6.32
N PHE A 284 -10.55 9.35 -6.39
CA PHE A 284 -10.47 8.35 -5.34
C PHE A 284 -9.33 7.37 -5.60
N ALA A 285 -8.45 7.22 -4.61
CA ALA A 285 -7.34 6.30 -4.65
C ALA A 285 -7.29 5.45 -3.37
N THR A 286 -6.85 4.21 -3.50
CA THR A 286 -6.51 3.34 -2.38
C THR A 286 -5.42 2.36 -2.76
N SER A 287 -4.90 1.63 -1.79
CA SER A 287 -3.87 0.63 -1.98
C SER A 287 -4.11 -0.58 -1.08
N PHE A 288 -3.92 -1.76 -1.63
CA PHE A 288 -4.05 -3.04 -0.96
C PHE A 288 -2.69 -3.69 -0.74
N ARG A 289 -2.60 -4.49 0.31
CA ARG A 289 -1.47 -5.37 0.60
C ARG A 289 -2.04 -6.70 1.04
N LYS A 290 -1.35 -7.81 0.76
CA LYS A 290 -1.75 -9.14 1.26
C LYS A 290 -2.13 -9.06 2.75
N PRO A 291 -3.35 -9.48 3.14
CA PRO A 291 -3.91 -9.27 4.47
C PRO A 291 -3.03 -9.77 5.61
N LEU A 292 -2.40 -10.94 5.48
CA LEU A 292 -1.45 -11.45 6.47
C LEU A 292 -0.19 -10.58 6.59
N ASP A 293 0.43 -10.21 5.47
CA ASP A 293 1.62 -9.33 5.45
C ASP A 293 1.31 -7.97 6.09
N ARG A 294 0.11 -7.45 5.84
CA ARG A 294 -0.42 -6.24 6.46
C ARG A 294 -0.59 -6.42 7.97
N ALA A 295 -1.20 -7.53 8.43
CA ALA A 295 -1.39 -7.82 9.84
C ALA A 295 -0.06 -7.94 10.59
N LEU A 296 0.91 -8.69 10.04
CA LEU A 296 2.26 -8.80 10.61
C LEU A 296 2.99 -7.46 10.60
N SER A 297 2.82 -6.66 9.54
CA SER A 297 3.37 -5.31 9.50
C SER A 297 2.77 -4.39 10.57
N GLN A 298 1.48 -4.56 10.92
CA GLN A 298 0.84 -3.84 12.02
C GLN A 298 1.38 -4.31 13.37
N PHE A 299 1.48 -5.63 13.59
CA PHE A 299 2.06 -6.19 14.81
C PHE A 299 3.48 -5.70 15.04
N ARG A 300 4.35 -5.79 14.03
CA ARG A 300 5.71 -5.28 14.10
C ARG A 300 5.73 -3.79 14.46
N PHE A 301 4.93 -2.99 13.76
CA PHE A 301 4.87 -1.55 13.97
C PHE A 301 4.45 -1.17 15.39
N GLU A 302 3.47 -1.84 15.96
CA GLU A 302 2.99 -1.54 17.31
C GLU A 302 3.90 -2.13 18.39
N CYS A 303 4.30 -3.39 18.21
CA CYS A 303 4.82 -4.24 19.28
C CYS A 303 6.30 -4.54 19.18
N ILE A 304 6.93 -4.48 18.01
CA ILE A 304 8.37 -4.72 17.90
C ILE A 304 9.16 -3.41 17.85
N GLU A 305 8.63 -2.39 17.19
CA GLU A 305 9.29 -1.08 17.07
C GLU A 305 9.06 -0.18 18.30
N ASP A 306 8.86 -0.80 19.48
CA ASP A 306 8.72 -0.19 20.81
C ASP A 306 7.77 1.01 20.91
N ARG A 307 6.66 0.99 20.17
CA ARG A 307 5.59 2.00 20.23
C ARG A 307 4.60 1.79 21.39
N GLY A 308 5.10 1.27 22.52
CA GLY A 308 4.32 1.11 23.76
C GLY A 308 3.44 -0.14 23.86
N CYS A 309 3.40 -1.02 22.84
CA CYS A 309 2.73 -2.31 22.98
C CYS A 309 3.53 -3.26 23.88
N GLN A 310 2.83 -3.79 24.88
CA GLN A 310 3.36 -4.70 25.91
C GLN A 310 3.34 -6.17 25.47
N ILE A 311 2.66 -6.49 24.37
CA ILE A 311 2.47 -7.86 23.90
C ILE A 311 3.45 -8.12 22.76
N LYS A 312 4.58 -8.77 23.08
CA LYS A 312 5.62 -9.12 22.09
C LYS A 312 5.37 -10.48 21.39
N ASP A 313 4.27 -11.14 21.72
CA ASP A 313 3.86 -12.43 21.20
C ASP A 313 2.68 -12.24 20.23
N VAL A 314 2.89 -12.61 18.95
CA VAL A 314 1.90 -12.43 17.89
C VAL A 314 0.60 -13.22 18.16
N HIS A 315 0.69 -14.38 18.82
CA HIS A 315 -0.47 -15.22 19.14
C HIS A 315 -1.41 -14.46 20.10
N LYS A 316 -0.85 -13.97 21.20
CA LYS A 316 -1.58 -13.19 22.21
C LYS A 316 -2.05 -11.85 21.68
N TRP A 317 -1.27 -11.23 20.78
CA TRP A 317 -1.64 -9.97 20.17
C TRP A 317 -2.84 -10.16 19.24
N TRP A 318 -2.80 -11.15 18.34
CA TRP A 318 -3.87 -11.39 17.37
C TRP A 318 -5.23 -11.63 18.03
N ASP A 319 -5.25 -12.38 19.12
CA ASP A 319 -6.48 -12.66 19.89
C ASP A 319 -7.15 -11.41 20.46
N ARG A 320 -6.41 -10.30 20.59
CA ARG A 320 -6.93 -9.01 21.05
C ARG A 320 -7.23 -8.04 19.92
N ARG A 321 -6.94 -8.41 18.67
CA ARG A 321 -6.98 -7.53 17.49
C ARG A 321 -8.07 -7.90 16.49
N MET A 322 -9.24 -8.24 17.02
CA MET A 322 -10.45 -8.48 16.22
C MET A 322 -10.87 -7.26 15.38
N ASP A 323 -10.42 -6.05 15.74
CA ASP A 323 -10.58 -4.84 14.94
C ASP A 323 -9.85 -4.90 13.59
N LEU A 324 -8.86 -5.79 13.45
CA LEU A 324 -8.09 -5.97 12.22
C LEU A 324 -8.64 -7.09 11.32
N TRP A 325 -9.65 -7.83 11.76
CA TRP A 325 -10.25 -8.93 11.01
C TRP A 325 -11.13 -8.40 9.89
N ASN A 326 -10.86 -8.84 8.67
CA ASN A 326 -11.57 -8.44 7.45
C ASN A 326 -11.74 -6.91 7.33
N VAL A 327 -10.71 -6.15 7.68
CA VAL A 327 -10.76 -4.69 7.79
C VAL A 327 -10.95 -4.03 6.42
N TYR A 328 -10.38 -4.57 5.35
CA TYR A 328 -10.58 -4.02 4.01
C TYR A 328 -12.03 -4.17 3.57
N THR A 329 -12.57 -5.37 3.72
CA THR A 329 -13.96 -5.68 3.39
C THR A 329 -14.91 -4.80 4.20
N LYS A 330 -14.68 -4.67 5.51
CA LYS A 330 -15.47 -3.77 6.37
C LYS A 330 -15.38 -2.30 5.95
N THR A 331 -14.20 -1.85 5.53
CA THR A 331 -13.98 -0.46 5.10
C THR A 331 -14.79 -0.09 3.87
N PHE A 332 -14.92 -1.00 2.91
CA PHE A 332 -15.59 -0.73 1.63
C PHE A 332 -17.05 -1.21 1.58
N ALA A 333 -17.51 -1.99 2.56
CA ALA A 333 -18.90 -2.44 2.64
C ALA A 333 -19.88 -1.28 2.95
N ASP A 334 -21.09 -1.38 2.41
CA ASP A 334 -22.19 -0.44 2.64
C ASP A 334 -23.49 -1.20 2.97
N PRO A 335 -24.13 -1.00 4.14
CA PRO A 335 -23.81 -0.02 5.16
C PRO A 335 -22.48 -0.30 5.89
N PRO A 336 -21.85 0.73 6.49
CA PRO A 336 -20.62 0.58 7.25
C PRO A 336 -20.74 -0.48 8.34
N VAL A 337 -19.77 -1.39 8.37
CA VAL A 337 -19.75 -2.50 9.34
C VAL A 337 -18.87 -2.13 10.52
N GLY A 338 -19.37 -2.31 11.74
CA GLY A 338 -18.61 -2.03 12.96
C GLY A 338 -17.37 -2.93 13.09
N ALA A 339 -16.27 -2.37 13.59
CA ALA A 339 -14.98 -3.05 13.69
C ALA A 339 -15.04 -4.40 14.43
N ARG A 340 -15.92 -4.52 15.43
CA ARG A 340 -16.06 -5.72 16.29
C ARG A 340 -17.02 -6.79 15.76
N ASN A 341 -17.73 -6.52 14.66
CA ASN A 341 -18.64 -7.51 14.09
C ASN A 341 -17.85 -8.66 13.48
N GLN A 342 -18.32 -9.89 13.73
CA GLN A 342 -17.74 -11.13 13.24
C GLN A 342 -18.77 -11.85 12.37
N PHE A 343 -18.30 -12.46 11.30
CA PHE A 343 -19.13 -13.15 10.32
C PHE A 343 -18.54 -14.54 10.03
N LYS A 344 -18.47 -15.40 11.05
CA LYS A 344 -17.92 -16.76 10.96
C LYS A 344 -19.04 -17.80 10.79
N GLY A 345 -18.76 -18.97 10.23
CA GLY A 345 -19.77 -20.01 10.15
C GLY A 345 -20.81 -19.82 9.04
N SER A 346 -21.47 -20.91 8.69
CA SER A 346 -22.42 -21.01 7.58
C SER A 346 -23.64 -20.11 7.75
N GLU A 347 -24.03 -19.80 8.99
CA GLU A 347 -25.12 -18.90 9.35
C GLU A 347 -24.87 -17.45 8.93
N HIS A 348 -23.60 -17.08 8.75
CA HIS A 348 -23.17 -15.75 8.32
C HIS A 348 -22.88 -15.64 6.81
N SER A 349 -23.08 -16.73 6.05
CA SER A 349 -22.82 -16.77 4.60
C SER A 349 -23.52 -15.66 3.83
N LYS A 350 -24.81 -15.40 4.11
CA LYS A 350 -25.58 -14.34 3.46
C LYS A 350 -24.98 -12.95 3.73
N GLN A 351 -24.68 -12.63 4.99
CA GLN A 351 -24.08 -11.34 5.34
C GLN A 351 -22.69 -11.17 4.72
N ARG A 352 -21.86 -12.24 4.68
CA ARG A 352 -20.56 -12.20 3.99
C ARG A 352 -20.69 -11.88 2.51
N ARG A 353 -21.67 -12.48 1.82
CA ARG A 353 -21.98 -12.17 0.42
C ARG A 353 -22.39 -10.71 0.24
N GLU A 354 -23.32 -10.22 1.06
CA GLU A 354 -23.80 -8.84 0.97
C GLU A 354 -22.67 -7.81 1.21
N MET A 355 -21.81 -8.05 2.20
CA MET A 355 -20.63 -7.21 2.43
C MET A 355 -19.65 -7.26 1.26
N MET A 356 -19.38 -8.44 0.71
CA MET A 356 -18.48 -8.60 -0.43
C MET A 356 -19.02 -7.88 -1.67
N ALA A 357 -20.33 -8.03 -1.95
CA ALA A 357 -20.98 -7.37 -3.08
C ALA A 357 -20.81 -5.85 -3.03
N THR A 358 -21.09 -5.25 -1.88
CA THR A 358 -21.03 -3.79 -1.70
C THR A 358 -19.58 -3.28 -1.62
N ALA A 359 -18.66 -4.07 -1.07
CA ALA A 359 -17.23 -3.74 -1.10
C ALA A 359 -16.66 -3.72 -2.51
N ILE A 360 -17.02 -4.70 -3.36
CA ILE A 360 -16.57 -4.76 -4.76
C ILE A 360 -17.19 -3.61 -5.58
N ASP A 361 -18.49 -3.34 -5.41
CA ASP A 361 -19.16 -2.21 -6.07
C ASP A 361 -18.48 -0.88 -5.71
N THR A 362 -18.21 -0.65 -4.42
CA THR A 362 -17.47 0.54 -3.96
C THR A 362 -16.09 0.62 -4.59
N LEU A 363 -15.32 -0.47 -4.56
CA LEU A 363 -13.96 -0.50 -5.08
C LEU A 363 -13.91 -0.26 -6.60
N SER A 364 -14.90 -0.75 -7.35
CA SER A 364 -14.96 -0.57 -8.81
C SER A 364 -14.99 0.91 -9.22
N LYS A 365 -15.55 1.78 -8.39
CA LYS A 365 -15.68 3.24 -8.59
C LYS A 365 -14.39 4.01 -8.24
N PHE A 366 -13.41 3.38 -7.58
CA PHE A 366 -12.14 4.02 -7.30
C PHE A 366 -11.35 4.22 -8.59
N HIS A 367 -10.76 5.41 -8.75
CA HIS A 367 -9.97 5.74 -9.93
C HIS A 367 -8.67 4.94 -9.93
N ILE A 368 -8.02 4.88 -8.77
CA ILE A 368 -6.77 4.16 -8.55
C ILE A 368 -6.96 3.10 -7.45
N VAL A 369 -6.58 1.87 -7.78
CA VAL A 369 -6.50 0.75 -6.85
C VAL A 369 -5.13 0.12 -7.03
N LEU A 370 -4.22 0.37 -6.08
CA LEU A 370 -2.84 -0.13 -6.16
C LEU A 370 -2.68 -1.45 -5.40
N SER A 371 -1.73 -2.28 -5.84
CA SER A 371 -1.22 -3.41 -5.06
C SER A 371 0.20 -3.09 -4.59
N MET A 372 0.44 -3.24 -3.29
CA MET A 372 1.74 -2.99 -2.69
C MET A 372 2.81 -3.94 -3.19
N GLU A 373 2.43 -5.17 -3.53
CA GLU A 373 3.31 -6.20 -4.09
C GLU A 373 3.80 -5.83 -5.50
N TRP A 374 3.02 -5.02 -6.22
CA TRP A 374 3.24 -4.66 -7.62
C TRP A 374 3.41 -3.15 -7.83
N LEU A 375 3.72 -2.42 -6.76
CA LEU A 375 3.75 -0.95 -6.76
C LEU A 375 4.73 -0.36 -7.80
N ALA A 376 5.84 -1.08 -8.07
CA ALA A 376 6.82 -0.69 -9.07
C ALA A 376 6.23 -0.52 -10.48
N TYR A 377 5.10 -1.17 -10.76
CA TYR A 377 4.41 -1.14 -12.05
C TYR A 377 3.27 -0.12 -12.12
N ALA A 378 2.96 0.58 -11.02
CA ALA A 378 1.81 1.48 -10.95
C ALA A 378 2.02 2.85 -11.67
N ALA A 379 3.24 3.13 -12.13
CA ALA A 379 3.60 4.42 -12.73
C ALA A 379 2.69 4.87 -13.89
N PRO A 380 2.30 4.01 -14.87
CA PRO A 380 1.42 4.42 -15.96
C PRO A 380 0.05 4.92 -15.45
N GLN A 381 -0.57 4.18 -14.53
CA GLN A 381 -1.88 4.54 -13.97
C GLN A 381 -1.81 5.84 -13.16
N VAL A 382 -0.76 6.02 -12.36
CA VAL A 382 -0.55 7.24 -11.56
C VAL A 382 -0.37 8.45 -12.47
N LYS A 383 0.42 8.32 -13.56
CA LYS A 383 0.63 9.39 -14.53
C LYS A 383 -0.65 9.75 -15.28
N SER A 384 -1.34 8.75 -15.83
CA SER A 384 -2.53 8.98 -16.65
C SER A 384 -3.70 9.55 -15.84
N ILE A 385 -3.89 9.07 -14.60
CA ILE A 385 -5.03 9.48 -13.77
C ILE A 385 -4.73 10.77 -12.98
N LEU A 386 -3.56 10.88 -12.34
CA LEU A 386 -3.23 12.00 -11.44
C LEU A 386 -2.37 13.08 -12.09
N GLY A 387 -1.75 12.82 -13.24
CA GLY A 387 -0.78 13.76 -13.84
C GLY A 387 0.53 13.87 -13.06
N PHE A 388 0.81 12.90 -12.17
CA PHE A 388 2.01 12.89 -11.34
C PHE A 388 3.21 12.37 -12.14
N ASN A 389 4.16 13.26 -12.43
CA ASN A 389 5.33 12.95 -13.26
C ASN A 389 6.45 12.26 -12.48
N ASP A 390 6.70 12.67 -11.23
CA ASP A 390 7.70 12.04 -10.36
C ASP A 390 7.09 10.84 -9.63
N VAL A 391 7.22 9.67 -10.24
CA VAL A 391 6.73 8.39 -9.71
C VAL A 391 7.79 7.62 -8.92
N SER A 392 8.94 8.23 -8.61
CA SER A 392 10.05 7.54 -7.92
C SER A 392 9.66 7.00 -6.53
N ALA A 393 8.65 7.57 -5.87
CA ALA A 393 8.14 7.07 -4.59
C ALA A 393 7.48 5.67 -4.70
N LEU A 394 7.11 5.23 -5.91
CA LEU A 394 6.55 3.90 -6.16
C LEU A 394 7.62 2.79 -6.10
N THR A 395 8.87 3.13 -6.38
CA THR A 395 10.01 2.22 -6.35
C THR A 395 11.01 2.53 -5.24
N THR A 396 10.90 3.68 -4.57
CA THR A 396 11.74 4.03 -3.42
C THR A 396 11.13 3.46 -2.14
N ARG A 397 11.96 2.83 -1.30
CA ARG A 397 11.48 2.31 -0.02
C ARG A 397 11.27 3.47 0.95
N VAL A 398 10.01 3.81 1.23
CA VAL A 398 9.68 4.88 2.17
C VAL A 398 9.66 4.32 3.59
N ARG A 399 10.64 4.72 4.42
CA ARG A 399 10.73 4.32 5.83
C ARG A 399 10.09 5.40 6.70
N PRO A 400 9.02 5.11 7.45
CA PRO A 400 8.49 6.08 8.39
C PRO A 400 9.50 6.26 9.53
N HIS A 401 10.06 7.47 9.66
CA HIS A 401 11.01 7.93 10.70
C HIS A 401 12.49 7.62 10.47
N ILE A 402 13.25 8.69 10.20
CA ILE A 402 14.70 8.76 9.98
C ILE A 402 15.53 8.33 11.23
N THR A 403 14.91 8.21 12.41
CA THR A 403 15.56 7.76 13.65
C THR A 403 15.40 6.27 13.95
N GLN A 404 14.55 5.53 13.23
CA GLN A 404 14.51 4.08 13.36
C GLN A 404 15.69 3.50 12.57
N ALA A 405 16.62 2.86 13.30
CA ALA A 405 17.83 2.24 12.81
C ALA A 405 17.77 1.91 11.31
N LYS A 406 18.59 2.59 10.51
CA LYS A 406 18.92 2.13 9.17
C LYS A 406 19.37 0.67 9.32
N ARG A 407 18.46 -0.29 9.10
CA ARG A 407 18.87 -1.63 8.70
C ARG A 407 19.63 -1.40 7.42
N ASP A 408 20.94 -1.61 7.48
CA ASP A 408 21.83 -1.60 6.34
C ASP A 408 21.61 -2.92 5.57
N ASP A 409 20.38 -3.09 5.09
CA ASP A 409 19.94 -4.27 4.34
C ASP A 409 20.13 -4.08 2.83
N GLY A 410 20.73 -2.95 2.41
CA GLY A 410 21.06 -2.64 1.02
C GLY A 410 19.85 -2.39 0.11
N GLN A 411 18.65 -2.19 0.67
CA GLN A 411 17.38 -2.10 -0.08
C GLN A 411 16.72 -0.72 0.01
N GLU A 412 17.48 0.35 -0.29
CA GLU A 412 16.94 1.72 -0.34
C GLU A 412 16.04 1.93 -1.59
N HIS A 413 16.34 1.22 -2.68
CA HIS A 413 15.57 1.22 -3.92
C HIS A 413 15.08 -0.18 -4.29
N ASN A 414 13.81 -0.30 -4.68
CA ASN A 414 13.22 -1.53 -5.20
C ASN A 414 13.59 -1.73 -6.68
N SER A 415 14.81 -2.20 -6.95
CA SER A 415 15.28 -2.52 -8.31
C SER A 415 14.82 -3.89 -8.81
N LEU A 416 14.27 -4.75 -7.94
CA LEU A 416 13.84 -6.12 -8.25
C LEU A 416 12.32 -6.30 -8.18
N GLY A 417 11.54 -5.22 -8.20
CA GLY A 417 10.07 -5.26 -8.16
C GLY A 417 9.49 -6.07 -7.00
N SER A 418 8.64 -7.04 -7.31
CA SER A 418 7.97 -7.88 -6.33
C SER A 418 8.94 -8.76 -5.54
N ALA A 419 10.02 -9.21 -6.18
CA ALA A 419 11.02 -10.04 -5.54
C ALA A 419 11.76 -9.33 -4.39
N SER A 420 11.95 -8.01 -4.43
CA SER A 420 12.57 -7.28 -3.29
C SER A 420 11.58 -7.07 -2.15
N ILE A 421 10.30 -6.78 -2.47
CA ILE A 421 9.27 -6.54 -1.46
C ILE A 421 9.08 -7.78 -0.59
N LYS A 422 9.09 -8.97 -1.22
CA LYS A 422 9.01 -10.24 -0.50
C LYS A 422 10.18 -10.43 0.47
N LYS A 423 11.41 -10.07 0.08
CA LYS A 423 12.61 -10.14 0.94
C LYS A 423 12.59 -9.13 2.11
N ALA A 424 11.90 -8.01 1.93
CA ALA A 424 11.83 -6.92 2.91
C ALA A 424 10.76 -7.12 3.99
N SER A 425 9.76 -7.98 3.71
CA SER A 425 8.68 -8.32 4.64
C SER A 425 9.05 -9.55 5.46
N TRP A 426 8.32 -9.77 6.56
CA TRP A 426 8.31 -11.10 7.18
C TRP A 426 7.50 -12.03 6.29
N ASP A 427 8.05 -13.20 5.94
CA ASP A 427 7.27 -14.25 5.31
C ASP A 427 6.35 -14.86 6.38
N PRO A 428 5.01 -14.77 6.24
CA PRO A 428 4.10 -15.30 7.23
C PRO A 428 4.27 -16.81 7.47
N LYS A 429 4.66 -17.59 6.44
CA LYS A 429 4.86 -19.04 6.57
C LYS A 429 6.13 -19.38 7.36
N GLU A 430 7.13 -18.50 7.36
CA GLU A 430 8.34 -18.67 8.16
C GLU A 430 8.19 -18.12 9.59
N TYR A 431 7.42 -17.04 9.74
CA TYR A 431 7.28 -16.34 11.02
C TYR A 431 6.22 -16.93 11.95
N LEU A 432 5.14 -17.49 11.40
CA LEU A 432 4.02 -18.04 12.16
C LEU A 432 4.11 -19.57 12.21
N ASP A 433 3.74 -20.16 13.34
CA ASP A 433 3.46 -21.59 13.36
C ASP A 433 2.20 -21.92 12.53
N ALA A 434 2.04 -23.20 12.18
CA ALA A 434 0.93 -23.64 11.32
C ALA A 434 -0.45 -23.34 11.90
N ALA A 435 -0.61 -23.39 13.23
CA ALA A 435 -1.89 -23.14 13.89
C ALA A 435 -2.25 -21.66 13.83
N GLN A 436 -1.30 -20.78 14.12
CA GLN A 436 -1.47 -19.34 14.07
C GLN A 436 -1.62 -18.83 12.63
N TYR A 437 -0.85 -19.38 11.69
CA TYR A 437 -1.00 -19.09 10.26
C TYR A 437 -2.43 -19.40 9.80
N LYS A 438 -2.92 -20.61 10.09
CA LYS A 438 -4.30 -21.02 9.75
C LYS A 438 -5.33 -20.09 10.37
N LYS A 439 -5.21 -19.83 11.67
CA LYS A 439 -6.13 -18.95 12.42
C LYS A 439 -6.20 -17.54 11.82
N MET A 440 -5.04 -16.90 11.62
CA MET A 440 -4.98 -15.54 11.06
C MET A 440 -5.50 -15.49 9.62
N SER A 441 -5.22 -16.52 8.81
CA SER A 441 -5.71 -16.60 7.44
C SER A 441 -7.23 -16.67 7.42
N GLU A 442 -7.83 -17.54 8.23
CA GLU A 442 -9.29 -17.69 8.33
C GLU A 442 -9.97 -16.43 8.85
N ASP A 443 -9.37 -15.75 9.83
CA ASP A 443 -9.87 -14.45 10.33
C ASP A 443 -9.83 -13.34 9.28
N LEU A 444 -9.03 -13.51 8.22
CA LEU A 444 -8.80 -12.55 7.13
C LEU A 444 -9.34 -13.00 5.76
N ALA A 445 -10.09 -14.11 5.69
CA ALA A 445 -10.47 -14.71 4.41
C ALA A 445 -11.27 -13.80 3.48
N LEU A 446 -12.10 -12.88 4.00
CA LEU A 446 -12.80 -11.92 3.16
C LEU A 446 -11.86 -10.85 2.60
N ASP A 447 -10.89 -10.39 3.39
CA ASP A 447 -9.88 -9.46 2.90
C ASP A 447 -9.00 -10.11 1.83
N GLU A 448 -8.74 -11.42 1.92
CA GLU A 448 -8.02 -12.16 0.87
C GLU A 448 -8.82 -12.14 -0.44
N ILE A 449 -10.12 -12.47 -0.41
CA ILE A 449 -10.99 -12.41 -1.60
C ILE A 449 -11.01 -11.00 -2.20
N LEU A 450 -11.23 -9.97 -1.39
CA LEU A 450 -11.29 -8.58 -1.88
C LEU A 450 -9.93 -8.10 -2.40
N THR A 451 -8.83 -8.56 -1.80
CA THR A 451 -7.47 -8.23 -2.27
C THR A 451 -7.20 -8.85 -3.64
N GLU A 452 -7.62 -10.09 -3.88
CA GLU A 452 -7.46 -10.72 -5.20
C GLU A 452 -8.32 -10.02 -6.27
N VAL A 453 -9.53 -9.57 -5.92
CA VAL A 453 -10.35 -8.69 -6.77
C VAL A 453 -9.62 -7.37 -7.07
N ALA A 454 -9.08 -6.69 -6.05
CA ALA A 454 -8.34 -5.44 -6.21
C ALA A 454 -7.11 -5.60 -7.10
N ARG A 455 -6.38 -6.70 -6.92
CA ARG A 455 -5.21 -7.09 -7.74
C ARG A 455 -5.59 -7.34 -9.18
N ARG A 456 -6.71 -8.04 -9.44
CA ARG A 456 -7.22 -8.22 -10.79
C ARG A 456 -7.58 -6.89 -11.45
N MET A 457 -8.28 -6.00 -10.74
CA MET A 457 -8.58 -4.65 -11.22
C MET A 457 -7.32 -3.86 -11.56
N PHE A 458 -6.29 -3.93 -10.70
CA PHE A 458 -5.00 -3.29 -10.95
C PHE A 458 -4.34 -3.81 -12.24
N LEU A 459 -4.30 -5.13 -12.45
CA LEU A 459 -3.68 -5.72 -13.64
C LEU A 459 -4.43 -5.33 -14.92
N GLU A 460 -5.76 -5.44 -14.93
CA GLU A 460 -6.55 -5.02 -16.10
C GLU A 460 -6.33 -3.54 -16.43
N ARG A 461 -6.30 -2.66 -15.42
CA ARG A 461 -6.00 -1.23 -15.61
C ARG A 461 -4.54 -0.94 -15.95
N LEU A 462 -3.63 -1.90 -15.75
CA LEU A 462 -2.23 -1.77 -16.14
C LEU A 462 -2.02 -2.13 -17.60
N VAL A 463 -2.64 -3.21 -18.08
CA VAL A 463 -2.35 -3.80 -19.40
C VAL A 463 -3.34 -3.41 -20.49
N CYS A 464 -4.54 -2.93 -20.14
CA CYS A 464 -5.56 -2.54 -21.10
C CYS A 464 -5.56 -1.02 -21.35
N GLU A 465 -5.32 -0.65 -22.61
CA GLU A 465 -5.11 0.74 -23.07
C GLU A 465 -6.35 1.63 -22.92
N ASP A 466 -7.54 1.05 -23.12
CA ASP A 466 -8.82 1.74 -23.02
C ASP A 466 -9.21 2.18 -21.61
N LEU A 467 -8.49 1.74 -20.58
CA LEU A 467 -8.67 2.19 -19.18
C LEU A 467 -7.53 3.08 -18.67
N GLY A 468 -6.64 3.51 -19.56
CA GLY A 468 -5.47 4.32 -19.24
C GLY A 468 -4.22 3.51 -18.85
N GLY A 469 -4.21 2.19 -19.10
CA GLY A 469 -3.07 1.29 -18.89
C GLY A 469 -2.23 1.10 -20.16
N GLY A 470 -0.96 1.54 -20.16
CA GLY A 470 -0.05 1.35 -21.31
C GLY A 470 0.16 2.55 -22.24
N VAL A 471 -0.51 3.69 -21.99
CA VAL A 471 -0.34 5.05 -22.57
C VAL A 471 -0.09 5.10 -24.09
N PRO A 472 -1.04 5.61 -24.91
CA PRO A 472 -1.51 6.99 -24.74
C PRO A 472 -3.04 7.18 -24.73
N ILE A 473 -3.48 8.14 -23.91
CA ILE A 473 -4.67 8.94 -24.16
C ILE A 473 -4.19 10.28 -24.69
#